data_AF-A0A954BHW5-F1
#
_entry.id   AF-A0A954BHW5-F1
#
_cell.length_a   1.000
_cell.length_b   1.000
_cell.length_c   1.000
_cell.angle_alpha   90.00
_cell.angle_beta   90.00
_cell.angle_gamma   90.00
#
_symmetry.space_group_name_H-M   'P 1'
#
loop_
_entity.id
_entity.type
_entity.pdbx_description
1 polymer ?
#
loop_
_entity_poly.entity_id
_entity_poly.type
_entity_poly.pdbx_seq_one_letter_code
_entity_poly.pdbx_strand_id
1 'polypeptide(L)'
;TPVWSPRGDLVAFTKQLGGKFYIGVIGIDGTGERLLTESYLDEGPDWSPNGRVIVYFRESRPGAGPQLWSVDLSGRNEQRLQTQTEASDPAWSPLLQ
;
A
#
# COMPACT_ATOMS: atom_id res chain seq x y z
N THR A 1 -3.05 -0.37 9.07
CA THR A 1 -3.09 -1.84 9.26
C THR A 1 -1.76 -2.45 8.83
N PRO A 2 -1.22 -3.49 9.50
CA PRO A 2 -0.02 -4.20 9.05
C PRO A 2 -0.34 -5.50 8.29
N VAL A 3 0.41 -5.82 7.24
CA VAL A 3 0.30 -7.07 6.46
C VAL A 3 1.68 -7.64 6.12
N TRP A 4 1.85 -8.95 6.25
CA TRP A 4 3.12 -9.64 5.99
C TRP A 4 3.35 -9.87 4.50
N SER A 5 4.60 -9.72 4.05
CA SER A 5 4.98 -10.08 2.68
C SER A 5 4.82 -11.60 2.47
N PRO A 6 4.47 -12.06 1.27
CA PRO A 6 4.40 -13.51 0.96
C PRO A 6 5.74 -14.24 1.17
N ARG A 7 6.86 -13.49 1.14
CA ARG A 7 8.21 -14.02 1.41
C ARG A 7 8.55 -14.07 2.91
N GLY A 8 7.73 -13.47 3.76
CA GLY A 8 7.89 -13.47 5.22
C GLY A 8 9.04 -12.60 5.73
N ASP A 9 9.58 -11.69 4.92
CA ASP A 9 10.76 -10.88 5.25
C ASP A 9 10.44 -9.40 5.52
N LEU A 10 9.25 -8.95 5.16
CA LEU A 10 8.80 -7.57 5.33
C LEU A 10 7.37 -7.51 5.86
N VAL A 11 7.03 -6.43 6.55
CA VAL A 11 5.67 -6.03 6.90
C VAL A 11 5.36 -4.72 6.20
N ALA A 12 4.27 -4.65 5.43
CA ALA A 12 3.73 -3.39 4.94
C ALA A 12 2.77 -2.80 5.96
N PHE A 13 2.77 -1.47 6.12
CA PHE A 13 1.97 -0.82 7.14
C PHE A 13 1.53 0.59 6.73
N THR A 14 0.47 1.06 7.38
CA THR A 14 0.04 2.46 7.36
C THR A 14 0.76 3.25 8.44
N LYS A 15 1.33 4.40 8.10
CA LYS A 15 1.88 5.38 9.05
C LYS A 15 1.14 6.70 8.93
N GLN A 16 0.83 7.33 10.07
CA GLN A 16 0.39 8.72 10.11
C GLN A 16 1.54 9.58 10.67
N LEU A 17 1.94 10.61 9.93
CA LEU A 17 3.00 11.53 10.32
C LEU A 17 2.68 12.93 9.79
N GLY A 18 2.71 13.94 10.66
CA GLY A 18 2.51 15.34 10.24
C GLY A 18 1.15 15.63 9.57
N GLY A 19 0.11 14.86 9.89
CA GLY A 19 -1.21 15.00 9.25
C GLY A 19 -1.32 14.40 7.85
N LYS A 20 -0.31 13.62 7.42
CA LYS A 20 -0.29 12.84 6.19
C LYS A 20 -0.27 11.35 6.51
N PHE A 21 -0.69 10.56 5.53
CA PHE A 21 -0.67 9.10 5.60
C PHE A 21 0.30 8.54 4.57
N TYR A 22 0.92 7.44 4.95
CA TYR A 22 1.98 6.79 4.20
C TYR A 22 1.74 5.29 4.18
N ILE A 23 2.00 4.65 3.04
CA ILE A 23 2.30 3.22 2.99
C ILE A 23 3.80 3.06 3.19
N GLY A 24 4.19 2.26 4.18
CA GLY A 24 5.57 1.92 4.46
C GLY A 24 5.81 0.41 4.50
N VAL A 25 7.09 0.04 4.50
CA VAL A 25 7.55 -1.33 4.75
C VAL A 25 8.66 -1.34 5.79
N ILE A 26 8.73 -2.41 6.58
CA ILE A 26 9.76 -2.62 7.60
C ILE A 26 10.19 -4.08 7.63
N GLY A 27 11.43 -4.36 8.00
CA GLY A 27 11.92 -5.70 8.28
C GLY A 27 11.16 -6.32 9.46
N ILE A 28 11.05 -7.65 9.45
CA ILE A 28 10.36 -8.41 10.52
C ILE A 28 11.07 -8.31 11.88
N ASP A 29 12.34 -7.91 11.85
CA ASP A 29 13.16 -7.59 13.02
C ASP A 29 12.93 -6.16 13.54
N GLY A 30 12.06 -5.39 12.89
CA GLY A 30 11.77 -3.99 13.22
C GLY A 30 12.79 -2.99 12.66
N THR A 31 13.71 -3.42 11.79
CA THR A 31 14.72 -2.54 11.18
C THR A 31 14.38 -2.18 9.73
N GLY A 32 15.09 -1.20 9.17
CA GLY A 32 15.00 -0.88 7.74
C GLY A 32 13.65 -0.31 7.29
N GLU A 33 13.00 0.50 8.15
CA GLU A 33 11.76 1.21 7.79
C GLU A 33 11.95 2.07 6.54
N ARG A 34 11.02 1.96 5.59
CA ARG A 34 10.96 2.79 4.38
C ARG A 34 9.52 3.21 4.12
N LEU A 35 9.30 4.51 3.94
CA LEU A 35 8.02 5.04 3.47
C LEU A 35 8.04 5.08 1.94
N LEU A 36 7.01 4.51 1.32
CA LEU A 36 6.93 4.32 -0.13
C LEU A 36 6.03 5.35 -0.80
N THR A 37 5.05 5.88 -0.07
CA THR A 37 4.03 6.80 -0.59
C THR A 37 3.76 7.92 0.41
N GLU A 38 3.15 9.02 -0.05
CA GLU A 38 2.65 10.09 0.82
C GLU A 38 1.36 10.68 0.23
N SER A 39 0.30 10.77 1.04
CA SER A 39 -0.94 11.44 0.62
C SER A 39 -1.76 12.02 1.78
N TYR A 40 -2.92 12.57 1.45
CA TYR A 40 -3.91 12.96 2.46
C TYR A 40 -4.41 11.74 3.23
N LEU A 41 -4.75 10.64 2.55
CA LEU A 41 -5.06 9.36 3.15
C LEU A 41 -4.55 8.24 2.23
N ASP A 42 -3.67 7.39 2.76
CA ASP A 42 -3.11 6.20 2.12
C ASP A 42 -3.22 5.04 3.11
N GLU A 43 -4.06 4.04 2.82
CA GLU A 43 -4.38 2.98 3.78
C GLU A 43 -4.69 1.63 3.10
N GLY A 44 -4.85 0.60 3.93
CA GLY A 44 -5.20 -0.76 3.49
C GLY A 44 -4.17 -1.38 2.56
N PRO A 45 -2.87 -1.44 2.90
CA PRO A 45 -1.89 -2.09 2.05
C PRO A 45 -2.17 -3.59 1.92
N ASP A 46 -1.96 -4.14 0.73
CA ASP A 46 -1.93 -5.58 0.47
C ASP A 46 -0.83 -5.94 -0.53
N TRP A 47 -0.25 -7.13 -0.38
CA TRP A 47 0.89 -7.57 -1.17
C TRP A 47 0.47 -8.33 -2.42
N SER A 48 1.09 -7.99 -3.55
CA SER A 48 1.08 -8.87 -4.70
C SER A 48 1.66 -10.25 -4.35
N PRO A 49 1.20 -11.35 -4.97
CA PRO A 49 1.67 -12.69 -4.62
C PRO A 49 3.18 -12.91 -4.79
N ASN A 50 3.82 -12.13 -5.67
CA ASN A 50 5.28 -12.16 -5.87
C ASN A 50 6.07 -11.31 -4.87
N GLY A 51 5.38 -10.57 -3.98
CA GLY A 51 5.98 -9.75 -2.94
C GLY A 51 6.76 -8.53 -3.44
N ARG A 52 6.46 -7.99 -4.63
CA ARG A 52 7.20 -6.85 -5.23
C ARG A 52 6.41 -5.55 -5.33
N VAL A 53 5.09 -5.67 -5.35
CA VAL A 53 4.14 -4.56 -5.47
C VAL A 53 3.18 -4.59 -4.29
N ILE A 54 2.86 -3.41 -3.77
CA ILE A 54 1.81 -3.21 -2.77
C ILE A 54 0.67 -2.46 -3.45
N VAL A 55 -0.55 -2.93 -3.23
CA VAL A 55 -1.77 -2.18 -3.54
C VAL A 55 -2.31 -1.55 -2.27
N TYR A 56 -2.97 -0.42 -2.40
CA TYR A 56 -3.56 0.33 -1.28
C TYR A 56 -4.68 1.20 -1.84
N PHE A 57 -5.52 1.75 -0.97
CA PHE A 57 -6.44 2.81 -1.38
C PHE A 57 -5.92 4.18 -0.97
N ARG A 58 -6.28 5.18 -1.76
CA ARG A 58 -5.90 6.58 -1.54
C ARG A 58 -7.10 7.50 -1.66
N GLU A 59 -7.19 8.46 -0.76
CA GLU A 59 -7.88 9.72 -0.99
C GLU A 59 -6.84 10.85 -1.10
N SER A 60 -6.74 11.48 -2.28
CA SER A 60 -5.70 12.49 -2.55
C SER A 60 -5.94 13.82 -1.82
N ARG A 61 -7.19 14.08 -1.43
CA ARG A 61 -7.65 15.25 -0.66
C ARG A 61 -8.99 14.91 0.00
N PRO A 62 -9.42 15.66 1.03
CA PRO A 62 -10.71 15.43 1.67
C PRO A 62 -11.85 15.40 0.66
N GLY A 63 -12.65 14.31 0.67
CA GLY A 63 -13.81 14.15 -0.20
C GLY A 63 -13.51 13.81 -1.67
N ALA A 64 -12.29 13.39 -2.00
CA ALA A 64 -11.94 12.96 -3.36
C ALA A 64 -12.49 11.57 -3.74
N GLY A 65 -12.98 10.81 -2.76
CA GLY A 65 -13.37 9.41 -2.92
C GLY A 65 -12.17 8.47 -2.95
N PRO A 66 -12.29 7.23 -2.42
CA PRO A 66 -11.18 6.29 -2.38
C PRO A 66 -10.91 5.71 -3.77
N GLN A 67 -9.63 5.64 -4.12
CA GLN A 67 -9.15 5.08 -5.38
C GLN A 67 -8.10 4.02 -5.08
N LEU A 68 -8.05 2.97 -5.88
CA LEU A 68 -6.97 1.98 -5.76
C LEU A 68 -5.71 2.46 -6.43
N TRP A 69 -4.58 2.25 -5.76
CA TRP A 69 -3.25 2.56 -6.23
C TRP A 69 -2.33 1.37 -6.00
N SER A 70 -1.21 1.36 -6.70
CA SER A 70 -0.13 0.42 -6.46
C SER A 70 1.21 1.11 -6.50
N VAL A 71 2.19 0.55 -5.78
CA VAL A 71 3.56 1.03 -5.72
C VAL A 71 4.51 -0.16 -5.59
N ASP A 72 5.71 -0.05 -6.15
CA ASP A 72 6.75 -1.04 -5.93
C ASP A 72 7.57 -0.75 -4.66
N LEU A 73 8.45 -1.70 -4.29
CA LEU A 73 9.32 -1.56 -3.12
C LEU A 73 10.40 -0.49 -3.23
N SER A 74 10.56 0.17 -4.38
CA SER A 74 11.45 1.32 -4.54
C SER A 74 10.77 2.64 -4.23
N GLY A 75 9.42 2.66 -4.17
CA GLY A 75 8.62 3.88 -4.09
C GLY A 75 8.54 4.63 -5.43
N ARG A 76 9.01 4.04 -6.53
CA ARG A 76 9.21 4.72 -7.83
C ARG A 76 8.42 4.08 -8.96
N ASN A 77 7.26 3.47 -8.70
CA ASN A 77 6.31 3.04 -9.73
C ASN A 77 4.89 3.14 -9.19
N GLU A 78 4.57 4.31 -8.64
CA GLU A 78 3.26 4.59 -8.10
C GLU A 78 2.26 4.85 -9.24
N GLN A 79 1.16 4.09 -9.27
CA GLN A 79 0.16 4.16 -10.33
C GLN A 79 -1.25 3.96 -9.78
N ARG A 80 -2.20 4.74 -10.32
CA ARG A 80 -3.63 4.55 -10.06
C ARG A 80 -4.15 3.34 -10.85
N LEU A 81 -4.87 2.46 -10.18
CA LEU A 81 -5.60 1.36 -10.81
C LEU A 81 -6.98 1.84 -11.26
N GLN A 82 -7.39 1.43 -12.46
CA GLN A 82 -8.70 1.81 -13.00
C GLN A 82 -9.79 0.89 -12.46
N THR A 83 -10.80 1.51 -11.86
CA THR A 83 -12.01 0.87 -11.35
C THR A 83 -13.23 1.57 -11.94
N GLN A 84 -14.38 0.88 -12.02
CA GLN A 84 -15.62 1.47 -12.54
C GLN A 84 -16.18 2.56 -11.61
N THR A 85 -15.96 2.40 -10.31
CA THR A 85 -16.39 3.30 -9.24
C THR A 85 -15.24 3.56 -8.27
N GLU A 86 -15.50 4.36 -7.24
CA GLU A 86 -14.64 4.43 -6.05
C GLU A 86 -14.45 3.03 -5.43
N ALA A 87 -13.30 2.83 -4.79
CA ALA A 87 -12.90 1.54 -4.21
C ALA A 87 -11.90 1.76 -3.06
N SER A 88 -12.20 1.16 -1.91
CA SER A 88 -11.46 1.30 -0.64
C SER A 88 -10.80 0.01 -0.14
N ASP A 89 -11.20 -1.15 -0.65
CA ASP A 89 -10.83 -2.45 -0.10
C ASP A 89 -10.01 -3.24 -1.13
N PRO A 90 -8.72 -2.89 -1.32
CA PRO A 90 -7.87 -3.62 -2.23
C PRO A 90 -7.58 -5.02 -1.68
N ALA A 91 -7.55 -6.00 -2.57
CA ALA A 91 -7.01 -7.32 -2.29
C ALA A 91 -6.38 -7.88 -3.56
N TRP A 92 -5.20 -8.48 -3.44
CA TRP A 92 -4.67 -9.34 -4.48
C TRP A 92 -5.35 -10.70 -4.42
N SER A 93 -5.73 -11.21 -5.59
CA SER A 93 -6.12 -12.62 -5.68
C SER A 93 -4.91 -13.51 -5.36
N PRO A 94 -5.14 -14.69 -4.78
CA PRO A 94 -4.11 -15.72 -4.75
C PRO A 94 -3.66 -16.07 -6.18
N LEU A 95 -2.53 -16.78 -6.28
CA LEU A 95 -2.06 -17.32 -7.55
C LEU A 95 -3.15 -18.23 -8.15
N LEU A 96 -3.55 -17.95 -9.40
CA LEU A 96 -4.40 -18.86 -10.16
C LEU A 96 -3.61 -20.16 -10.41
N GLN A 97 -4.18 -21.28 -9.99
CA GLN A 97 -3.66 -22.62 -10.28
C GLN A 97 -4.11 -23.10 -11.65
#